data_AF-A0A3N6G4I7-F1
#
_entry.id   AF-A0A3N6G4I7-F1
#
_cell.length_a   1.000
_cell.length_b   1.000
_cell.length_c   1.000
_cell.angle_alpha   90.00
_cell.angle_beta   90.00
_cell.angle_gamma   90.00
#
_symmetry.space_group_name_H-M   'P 1'
#
loop_
_entity.id
_entity.type
_entity.pdbx_description
1 polymer ?
#
loop_
_entity_poly.entity_id
_entity_poly.type
_entity_poly.pdbx_seq_one_letter_code
_entity_poly.pdbx_strand_id
1 'polypeptide(L)'
;MRGLRGSSGGDGGSDGSAVTGDGDGADGARGGPGRKRRVRAGAAASGTALAGLAAFGLFCVGCSTGGTGTRDEGPAGSQPVARVSAEPTASGTTPPQRRINPVTLLRGDPKVGKRVRSGLRPCGGDAYPVDASYGSLTGGPGTDVVVNVMSCADSVGIGTYVYRPRADGSYDNVFAAEIPAVYGTIDRGELVVTTQIYGSKDPLAYPSGSEVVTYRWANERFAERDRVHNEFSRAVGGASVDLPEQTMPMDPVVPGASPQN
;
A
#
# COMPACT_ATOMS: atom_id res chain seq x y z
N MET A 1 12.77 11.82 -67.68
CA MET A 1 13.86 12.80 -67.90
C MET A 1 13.69 13.89 -66.85
N ARG A 2 14.55 13.95 -65.82
CA ARG A 2 15.82 14.72 -65.70
C ARG A 2 15.65 16.25 -65.55
N GLY A 3 16.28 16.78 -64.49
CA GLY A 3 16.57 18.20 -64.18
C GLY A 3 16.10 18.56 -62.76
N LEU A 4 16.87 18.57 -61.65
CA LEU A 4 18.23 19.01 -61.27
C LEU A 4 18.50 20.53 -61.30
N ARG A 5 18.66 21.11 -60.09
CA ARG A 5 19.53 22.21 -59.58
C ARG A 5 18.76 23.03 -58.50
N GLY A 6 19.29 23.45 -57.35
CA GLY A 6 20.63 23.38 -56.74
C GLY A 6 20.92 24.65 -55.90
N SER A 7 21.58 24.48 -54.74
CA SER A 7 22.33 25.47 -53.90
C SER A 7 21.54 26.59 -53.20
N SER A 8 21.90 27.15 -52.03
CA SER A 8 23.08 27.15 -51.10
C SER A 8 22.62 27.91 -49.83
N GLY A 9 23.03 27.66 -48.59
CA GLY A 9 24.39 27.75 -48.01
C GLY A 9 24.48 28.98 -47.08
N GLY A 10 24.93 28.83 -45.83
CA GLY A 10 25.15 29.96 -44.91
C GLY A 10 25.37 29.57 -43.45
N ASP A 11 26.59 29.08 -43.15
CA ASP A 11 27.15 28.91 -41.80
C ASP A 11 27.67 30.25 -41.24
N GLY A 12 27.75 30.35 -39.91
CA GLY A 12 28.51 31.40 -39.19
C GLY A 12 28.50 31.24 -37.67
N GLY A 13 29.55 30.63 -37.11
CA GLY A 13 29.98 30.82 -35.71
C GLY A 13 30.59 32.22 -35.53
N SER A 14 31.15 32.67 -34.41
CA SER A 14 31.49 32.17 -33.07
C SER A 14 31.79 33.46 -32.23
N ASP A 15 31.78 33.49 -30.91
CA ASP A 15 32.97 33.39 -30.05
C ASP A 15 32.58 33.77 -28.60
N GLY A 16 33.20 33.11 -27.62
CA GLY A 16 33.04 33.40 -26.20
C GLY A 16 34.00 34.46 -25.67
N SER A 17 33.80 34.84 -24.41
CA SER A 17 34.87 35.18 -23.47
C SER A 17 34.33 35.25 -22.04
N ALA A 18 34.97 34.49 -21.15
CA ALA A 18 34.87 34.60 -19.71
C ALA A 18 35.95 35.58 -19.22
N VAL A 19 35.63 36.43 -18.24
CA VAL A 19 36.61 37.11 -17.38
C VAL A 19 36.05 37.21 -15.96
N THR A 20 36.85 36.75 -15.01
CA THR A 20 36.76 36.86 -13.55
C THR A 20 37.24 38.23 -13.06
N GLY A 21 36.81 38.66 -11.86
CA GLY A 21 37.41 39.81 -11.19
C GLY A 21 36.78 40.15 -9.83
N ASP A 22 37.38 39.61 -8.77
CA ASP A 22 37.31 40.09 -7.37
C ASP A 22 37.97 41.48 -7.23
N GLY A 23 37.58 42.25 -6.21
CA GLY A 23 38.38 43.40 -5.77
C GLY A 23 37.65 44.41 -4.88
N ASP A 24 37.85 44.29 -3.57
CA ASP A 24 37.58 45.27 -2.51
C ASP A 24 38.29 46.62 -2.74
N GLY A 25 37.73 47.72 -2.21
CA GLY A 25 38.44 48.99 -2.09
C GLY A 25 37.56 50.16 -1.62
N ALA A 26 38.02 50.86 -0.59
CA ALA A 26 37.26 51.72 0.31
C ALA A 26 37.25 53.24 -0.07
N ASP A 27 36.56 53.99 0.81
CA ASP A 27 36.75 55.40 1.20
C ASP A 27 35.88 56.51 0.58
N GLY A 28 35.25 57.31 1.45
CA GLY A 28 34.65 58.61 1.10
C GLY A 28 33.60 59.16 2.06
N ALA A 29 34.04 59.67 3.22
CA ALA A 29 33.23 60.21 4.32
C ALA A 29 32.41 61.50 4.04
N ARG A 30 31.27 61.67 4.75
CA ARG A 30 30.75 62.97 5.26
C ARG A 30 30.00 62.77 6.58
N GLY A 31 30.34 63.55 7.61
CA GLY A 31 29.94 63.35 9.01
C GLY A 31 28.84 64.26 9.56
N GLY A 32 28.51 64.03 10.84
CA GLY A 32 27.74 64.93 11.73
C GLY A 32 27.07 64.18 12.90
N PRO A 33 27.00 64.73 14.13
CA PRO A 33 27.26 63.96 15.37
C PRO A 33 26.03 63.70 16.26
N GLY A 34 26.11 62.70 17.16
CA GLY A 34 25.08 62.57 18.20
C GLY A 34 25.20 61.42 19.20
N ARG A 35 25.79 61.74 20.37
CA ARG A 35 25.52 61.20 21.72
C ARG A 35 26.09 59.84 22.17
N LYS A 36 26.52 59.91 23.43
CA LYS A 36 27.41 59.03 24.21
C LYS A 36 26.68 57.84 24.88
N ARG A 37 27.49 56.82 25.22
CA ARG A 37 27.35 55.81 26.30
C ARG A 37 26.25 54.74 26.06
N ARG A 38 26.53 53.44 26.18
CA ARG A 38 27.27 52.75 27.26
C ARG A 38 28.02 51.52 26.75
N VAL A 39 29.24 51.37 27.22
CA VAL A 39 30.00 50.12 27.29
C VAL A 39 29.45 49.30 28.46
N ARG A 40 29.27 47.99 28.27
CA ARG A 40 29.71 46.97 29.24
C ARG A 40 29.82 45.61 28.54
N ALA A 41 31.07 45.16 28.50
CA ALA A 41 31.52 43.83 28.14
C ALA A 41 31.46 42.87 29.35
N GLY A 42 31.57 41.56 29.07
CA GLY A 42 31.90 40.48 30.01
C GLY A 42 30.71 39.92 30.79
N ALA A 43 30.60 38.62 31.08
CA ALA A 43 31.63 37.59 31.15
C ALA A 43 31.03 36.20 30.87
N ALA A 44 31.92 35.30 30.46
CA ALA A 44 31.72 33.88 30.27
C ALA A 44 31.74 33.11 31.61
N ALA A 45 31.37 31.82 31.48
CA ALA A 45 31.91 30.64 32.16
C ALA A 45 31.03 29.91 33.19
N SER A 46 30.82 28.62 32.89
CA SER A 46 30.84 27.44 33.77
C SER A 46 29.77 27.35 34.88
N GLY A 47 28.98 26.28 35.05
CA GLY A 47 29.21 24.86 34.84
C GLY A 47 28.97 24.15 36.19
N THR A 48 27.99 23.25 36.28
CA THR A 48 27.88 22.28 37.38
C THR A 48 27.10 21.05 36.91
N ALA A 49 27.83 19.94 36.78
CA ALA A 49 27.28 18.60 36.74
C ALA A 49 26.79 18.18 38.13
N LEU A 50 25.68 17.46 38.21
CA LEU A 50 25.28 16.69 39.38
C LEU A 50 24.64 15.38 38.91
N ALA A 51 25.45 14.32 38.99
CA ALA A 51 24.99 12.94 38.98
C ALA A 51 24.38 12.60 40.35
N GLY A 52 23.22 11.94 40.36
CA GLY A 52 22.56 11.44 41.57
C GLY A 52 21.95 10.07 41.29
N LEU A 53 22.58 9.04 41.84
CA LEU A 53 22.26 7.62 41.69
C LEU A 53 21.64 7.14 43.01
N ALA A 54 20.34 6.83 43.02
CA ALA A 54 19.58 6.11 44.06
C ALA A 54 18.15 5.90 43.50
N ALA A 55 17.49 4.75 43.54
CA ALA A 55 17.68 3.53 44.29
C ALA A 55 17.01 2.35 43.53
N PHE A 56 17.59 1.16 43.66
CA PHE A 56 16.95 -0.11 43.32
C PHE A 56 15.70 -0.30 44.18
N GLY A 57 14.53 -0.36 43.55
CA GLY A 57 13.24 -0.56 44.19
C GLY A 57 12.37 -1.53 43.41
N LEU A 58 12.50 -2.81 43.74
CA LEU A 58 11.48 -3.85 43.62
C LEU A 58 10.96 -4.19 42.21
N PHE A 59 11.74 -5.04 41.51
CA PHE A 59 11.18 -6.08 40.64
C PHE A 59 10.19 -6.93 41.45
N CYS A 60 8.92 -6.97 41.03
CA CYS A 60 7.97 -8.08 41.17
C CYS A 60 6.51 -7.57 41.05
N VAL A 61 6.07 -7.21 39.84
CA VAL A 61 4.64 -7.27 39.50
C VAL A 61 4.54 -7.93 38.13
N GLY A 62 3.90 -9.09 38.12
CA GLY A 62 4.04 -10.10 37.09
C GLY A 62 3.56 -9.66 35.70
N CYS A 63 4.30 -10.12 34.69
CA CYS A 63 3.71 -10.38 33.39
C CYS A 63 2.58 -11.40 33.59
N SER A 64 1.34 -10.92 33.60
CA SER A 64 0.21 -11.72 33.15
C SER A 64 0.48 -12.01 31.67
N THR A 65 1.25 -13.07 31.40
CA THR A 65 1.15 -13.78 30.13
C THR A 65 -0.22 -14.45 30.19
N GLY A 66 -1.25 -13.69 29.83
CA GLY A 66 -2.56 -14.23 29.53
C GLY A 66 -2.32 -15.22 28.41
N GLY A 67 -2.34 -16.50 28.76
CA GLY A 67 -2.21 -17.58 27.80
C GLY A 67 -3.23 -17.32 26.71
N THR A 68 -2.75 -17.09 25.49
CA THR A 68 -3.57 -17.35 24.31
C THR A 68 -3.79 -18.85 24.35
N GLY A 69 -4.84 -19.27 25.06
CA GLY A 69 -5.31 -20.64 25.01
C GLY A 69 -5.37 -20.98 23.54
N THR A 70 -4.63 -22.02 23.15
CA THR A 70 -4.83 -22.68 21.87
C THR A 70 -6.28 -23.12 21.90
N ARG A 71 -7.15 -22.29 21.35
CA ARG A 71 -8.51 -22.69 21.08
C ARG A 71 -8.32 -23.76 20.02
N ASP A 72 -8.58 -25.00 20.41
CA ASP A 72 -8.78 -26.09 19.47
C ASP A 72 -10.01 -25.71 18.65
N GLU A 73 -9.80 -24.86 17.65
CA GLU A 73 -10.70 -24.75 16.52
C GLU A 73 -10.52 -26.07 15.78
N GLY A 74 -11.27 -27.10 16.22
CA GLY A 74 -11.29 -28.41 15.59
C GLY A 74 -11.36 -28.30 14.07
N PRO A 75 -10.95 -29.35 13.34
CA PRO A 75 -10.59 -29.29 11.92
C PRO A 75 -11.54 -28.38 11.14
N ALA A 76 -10.96 -27.36 10.49
CA ALA A 76 -11.70 -26.35 9.76
C ALA A 76 -12.79 -27.03 8.94
N GLY A 77 -14.04 -26.86 9.38
CA GLY A 77 -15.16 -27.52 8.74
C GLY A 77 -15.13 -27.16 7.27
N SER A 78 -15.17 -28.16 6.40
CA SER A 78 -15.26 -28.00 4.94
C SER A 78 -16.66 -27.49 4.56
N GLN A 79 -17.13 -26.45 5.24
CA GLN A 79 -18.36 -25.79 4.87
C GLN A 79 -18.06 -24.95 3.62
N PRO A 80 -18.89 -25.08 2.57
CA PRO A 80 -18.76 -24.22 1.40
C PRO A 80 -18.80 -22.78 1.87
N VAL A 81 -17.80 -21.99 1.47
CA VAL A 81 -17.70 -20.56 1.75
C VAL A 81 -19.08 -19.94 1.51
N ALA A 82 -19.74 -19.52 2.58
CA ALA A 82 -21.07 -18.94 2.47
C ALA A 82 -20.95 -17.76 1.51
N ARG A 83 -21.66 -17.83 0.37
CA ARG A 83 -21.81 -16.68 -0.51
C ARG A 83 -22.60 -15.66 0.29
N VAL A 84 -21.90 -14.69 0.87
CA VAL A 84 -22.52 -13.54 1.50
C VAL A 84 -23.19 -12.75 0.38
N SER A 85 -24.47 -13.05 0.12
CA SER A 85 -25.36 -12.10 -0.53
C SER A 85 -25.64 -11.04 0.52
N ALA A 86 -24.78 -10.02 0.59
CA ALA A 86 -25.00 -8.87 1.44
C ALA A 86 -26.21 -8.11 0.90
N GLU A 87 -27.41 -8.37 1.45
CA GLU A 87 -28.47 -7.38 1.38
C GLU A 87 -28.04 -6.17 2.21
N PRO A 88 -27.97 -4.95 1.62
CA PRO A 88 -27.59 -3.77 2.37
C PRO A 88 -28.67 -3.48 3.42
N THR A 89 -28.39 -3.80 4.68
CA THR A 89 -29.19 -3.27 5.78
C THR A 89 -28.76 -1.82 5.96
N ALA A 90 -29.58 -0.87 5.51
CA ALA A 90 -29.30 0.55 5.66
C ALA A 90 -29.42 0.95 7.13
N SER A 91 -28.31 0.87 7.87
CA SER A 91 -28.14 1.53 9.16
C SER A 91 -26.94 2.46 9.05
N GLY A 92 -27.22 3.71 8.65
CA GLY A 92 -26.25 4.78 8.58
C GLY A 92 -26.93 6.08 8.19
N THR A 93 -26.63 7.17 8.90
CA THR A 93 -27.06 8.54 8.59
C THR A 93 -26.25 9.18 7.45
N THR A 94 -25.36 8.42 6.82
CA THR A 94 -24.59 8.85 5.65
C THR A 94 -25.50 8.86 4.42
N PRO A 95 -25.59 9.98 3.67
CA PRO A 95 -26.33 10.03 2.42
C PRO A 95 -25.87 8.90 1.48
N PRO A 96 -26.80 8.24 0.75
CA PRO A 96 -26.43 7.18 -0.18
C PRO A 96 -25.45 7.73 -1.21
N GLN A 97 -24.21 7.26 -1.15
CA GLN A 97 -23.20 7.65 -2.11
C GLN A 97 -23.55 7.07 -3.47
N ARG A 98 -23.46 7.90 -4.52
CA ARG A 98 -23.69 7.46 -5.90
C ARG A 98 -22.66 6.39 -6.24
N ARG A 99 -23.10 5.13 -6.24
CA ARG A 99 -22.28 4.01 -6.69
C ARG A 99 -22.03 4.16 -8.18
N ILE A 100 -20.77 4.02 -8.58
CA ILE A 100 -20.39 4.06 -9.98
C ILE A 100 -20.40 2.66 -10.57
N ASN A 101 -20.53 2.55 -11.89
CA ASN A 101 -20.29 1.30 -12.59
C ASN A 101 -18.79 1.20 -12.93
N PRO A 102 -18.01 0.36 -12.21
CA PRO A 102 -16.56 0.29 -12.42
C PRO A 102 -16.21 -0.30 -13.79
N VAL A 103 -17.05 -1.18 -14.34
CA VAL A 103 -16.84 -1.77 -15.67
C VAL A 103 -16.94 -0.70 -16.75
N THR A 104 -17.98 0.14 -16.70
CA THR A 104 -18.15 1.25 -17.66
C THR A 104 -16.98 2.23 -17.58
N LEU A 105 -16.54 2.54 -16.36
CA LEU A 105 -15.41 3.44 -16.13
C LEU A 105 -14.12 2.90 -16.77
N LEU A 106 -13.76 1.65 -16.47
CA LEU A 106 -12.56 1.01 -17.02
C LEU A 106 -12.60 0.86 -18.55
N ARG A 107 -13.77 0.58 -19.13
CA ARG A 107 -13.92 0.48 -20.60
C ARG A 107 -13.67 1.82 -21.29
N GLY A 108 -14.16 2.91 -20.70
CA GLY A 108 -14.06 4.26 -21.24
C GLY A 108 -12.69 4.93 -21.01
N ASP A 109 -11.91 4.42 -20.06
CA ASP A 109 -10.66 5.06 -19.66
C ASP A 109 -9.49 4.72 -20.61
N PRO A 110 -8.90 5.70 -21.31
CA PRO A 110 -7.77 5.48 -22.22
C PRO A 110 -6.50 5.01 -21.52
N LYS A 111 -6.35 5.21 -20.19
CA LYS A 111 -5.17 4.78 -19.43
C LYS A 111 -5.17 3.29 -19.11
N VAL A 112 -6.32 2.61 -19.21
CA VAL A 112 -6.42 1.16 -18.98
C VAL A 112 -5.81 0.41 -20.15
N GLY A 113 -4.89 -0.52 -19.92
CA GLY A 113 -4.22 -1.28 -20.95
C GLY A 113 -5.17 -2.21 -21.72
N LYS A 114 -4.79 -2.50 -22.97
CA LYS A 114 -5.59 -3.37 -23.85
C LYS A 114 -5.84 -4.75 -23.24
N ARG A 115 -4.84 -5.33 -22.55
CA ARG A 115 -4.99 -6.66 -21.92
C ARG A 115 -6.08 -6.66 -20.86
N VAL A 116 -6.10 -5.66 -19.98
CA VAL A 116 -7.13 -5.53 -18.94
C VAL A 116 -8.49 -5.28 -19.58
N ARG A 117 -8.60 -4.35 -20.55
CA ARG A 117 -9.90 -4.09 -21.22
C ARG A 117 -10.44 -5.31 -21.96
N SER A 118 -9.59 -6.11 -22.61
CA SER A 118 -9.99 -7.37 -23.26
C SER A 118 -10.34 -8.46 -22.24
N GLY A 119 -9.69 -8.46 -21.08
CA GLY A 119 -9.98 -9.35 -19.96
C GLY A 119 -11.27 -9.03 -19.22
N LEU A 120 -11.75 -7.78 -19.32
CA LEU A 120 -12.97 -7.29 -18.69
C LEU A 120 -14.21 -7.86 -19.38
N ARG A 121 -14.54 -9.10 -19.05
CA ARG A 121 -15.74 -9.83 -19.45
C ARG A 121 -16.37 -10.47 -18.21
N PRO A 122 -17.66 -10.83 -18.24
CA PRO A 122 -18.25 -11.58 -17.15
C PRO A 122 -17.55 -12.93 -16.96
N CYS A 123 -17.32 -13.33 -15.71
CA CYS A 123 -16.73 -14.63 -15.33
C CYS A 123 -17.80 -15.71 -15.10
N GLY A 124 -19.08 -15.35 -15.18
CA GLY A 124 -20.23 -16.22 -15.02
C GLY A 124 -21.50 -15.38 -14.83
N GLY A 125 -22.52 -15.62 -15.64
CA GLY A 125 -23.69 -14.74 -15.71
C GLY A 125 -23.26 -13.30 -16.03
N ASP A 126 -23.72 -12.34 -15.23
CA ASP A 126 -23.40 -10.92 -15.38
C ASP A 126 -22.29 -10.42 -14.42
N ALA A 127 -21.64 -11.32 -13.68
CA ALA A 127 -20.63 -10.96 -12.69
C ALA A 127 -19.26 -10.72 -13.35
N TYR A 128 -18.71 -9.52 -13.19
CA TYR A 128 -17.36 -9.15 -13.63
C TYR A 128 -16.33 -9.37 -12.53
N PRO A 129 -15.05 -9.66 -12.85
CA PRO A 129 -13.98 -9.84 -11.86
C PRO A 129 -13.44 -8.48 -11.43
N VAL A 130 -14.32 -7.63 -10.92
CA VAL A 130 -13.98 -6.26 -10.53
C VAL A 130 -14.62 -5.96 -9.20
N ASP A 131 -13.84 -5.39 -8.28
CA ASP A 131 -14.35 -4.79 -7.06
C ASP A 131 -14.05 -3.28 -7.03
N ALA A 132 -14.80 -2.56 -6.20
CA ALA A 132 -14.65 -1.13 -6.03
C ALA A 132 -14.75 -0.77 -4.53
N SER A 133 -13.73 -0.11 -4.04
CA SER A 133 -13.66 0.48 -2.70
C SER A 133 -13.74 1.99 -2.78
N TYR A 134 -14.39 2.61 -1.80
CA TYR A 134 -14.70 4.04 -1.80
C TYR A 134 -14.07 4.69 -0.56
N GLY A 135 -13.35 5.81 -0.73
CA GLY A 135 -12.74 6.53 0.40
C GLY A 135 -12.16 7.89 0.01
N SER A 136 -11.67 8.65 0.98
CA SER A 136 -10.98 9.92 0.72
C SER A 136 -9.47 9.66 0.65
N LEU A 137 -8.91 9.74 -0.56
CA LEU A 137 -7.49 9.62 -0.85
C LEU A 137 -6.90 10.96 -1.34
N THR A 138 -7.67 11.73 -2.11
CA THR A 138 -7.18 12.92 -2.83
C THR A 138 -7.58 14.25 -2.21
N GLY A 139 -8.37 14.22 -1.13
CA GLY A 139 -8.92 15.43 -0.50
C GLY A 139 -9.88 16.22 -1.39
N GLY A 140 -10.40 15.59 -2.45
CA GLY A 140 -11.37 16.20 -3.37
C GLY A 140 -12.78 16.36 -2.77
N PRO A 141 -13.69 17.01 -3.51
CA PRO A 141 -15.06 17.31 -3.05
C PRO A 141 -15.97 16.07 -2.98
N GLY A 142 -15.53 14.93 -3.50
CA GLY A 142 -16.27 13.67 -3.46
C GLY A 142 -15.36 12.52 -3.07
N THR A 143 -15.95 11.33 -3.02
CA THR A 143 -15.25 10.11 -2.63
C THR A 143 -14.50 9.52 -3.81
N ASP A 144 -13.21 9.26 -3.60
CA ASP A 144 -12.37 8.56 -4.56
C ASP A 144 -12.76 7.08 -4.62
N VAL A 145 -12.53 6.47 -5.77
CA VAL A 145 -12.85 5.05 -6.00
C VAL A 145 -11.58 4.30 -6.38
N VAL A 146 -11.23 3.30 -5.59
CA VAL A 146 -10.21 2.30 -5.92
C VAL A 146 -10.92 1.15 -6.63
N VAL A 147 -10.49 0.82 -7.85
CA VAL A 147 -11.05 -0.27 -8.64
C VAL A 147 -9.97 -1.31 -8.85
N ASN A 148 -10.21 -2.55 -8.40
CA ASN A 148 -9.33 -3.68 -8.67
C ASN A 148 -9.95 -4.57 -9.74
N VAL A 149 -9.12 -5.04 -10.68
CA VAL A 149 -9.51 -6.01 -11.70
C VAL A 149 -8.76 -7.29 -11.44
N MET A 150 -9.49 -8.40 -11.40
CA MET A 150 -8.93 -9.73 -11.23
C MET A 150 -9.08 -10.56 -12.50
N SER A 151 -8.33 -11.65 -12.56
CA SER A 151 -8.51 -12.73 -13.49
C SER A 151 -9.78 -13.53 -13.14
N CYS A 152 -10.55 -13.95 -14.15
CA CYS A 152 -11.71 -14.82 -13.94
C CYS A 152 -11.35 -16.22 -13.45
N ALA A 153 -10.15 -16.71 -13.78
CA ALA A 153 -9.79 -18.11 -13.56
C ALA A 153 -9.46 -18.39 -12.08
N ASP A 154 -8.82 -17.43 -11.42
CA ASP A 154 -8.17 -17.62 -10.11
C ASP A 154 -8.35 -16.41 -9.18
N SER A 155 -9.09 -15.38 -9.59
CA SER A 155 -9.27 -14.13 -8.84
C SER A 155 -7.95 -13.41 -8.50
N VAL A 156 -6.87 -13.68 -9.25
CA VAL A 156 -5.60 -12.97 -9.09
C VAL A 156 -5.72 -11.58 -9.69
N GLY A 157 -5.31 -10.56 -8.93
CA GLY A 157 -5.32 -9.18 -9.39
C GLY A 157 -4.42 -8.95 -10.61
N ILE A 158 -4.94 -8.27 -11.62
CA ILE A 158 -4.23 -7.92 -12.85
C ILE A 158 -4.17 -6.41 -13.10
N GLY A 159 -4.87 -5.63 -12.27
CA GLY A 159 -4.79 -4.18 -12.30
C GLY A 159 -5.48 -3.53 -11.11
N THR A 160 -4.95 -2.39 -10.68
CA THR A 160 -5.58 -1.51 -9.69
C THR A 160 -5.54 -0.06 -10.17
N TYR A 161 -6.62 0.67 -9.93
CA TYR A 161 -6.84 2.02 -10.44
C TYR A 161 -7.45 2.90 -9.36
N VAL A 162 -7.08 4.19 -9.34
CA VAL A 162 -7.74 5.18 -8.47
C VAL A 162 -8.40 6.25 -9.32
N TYR A 163 -9.68 6.47 -9.05
CA TYR A 163 -10.52 7.43 -9.73
C TYR A 163 -10.96 8.55 -8.78
N ARG A 164 -10.62 9.78 -9.13
CA ARG A 164 -10.99 10.99 -8.38
C ARG A 164 -12.22 11.65 -9.02
N PRO A 165 -13.25 12.06 -8.26
CA PRO A 165 -14.39 12.77 -8.82
C PRO A 165 -14.02 14.18 -9.28
N ARG A 166 -14.61 14.60 -10.40
CA ARG A 166 -14.57 15.97 -10.92
C ARG A 166 -15.86 16.73 -10.57
N ALA A 167 -15.80 18.06 -10.73
CA ALA A 167 -16.94 18.94 -10.50
C ALA A 167 -18.13 18.68 -11.44
N ASP A 168 -17.88 18.15 -12.65
CA ASP A 168 -18.90 17.78 -13.64
C ASP A 168 -19.54 16.40 -13.38
N GLY A 169 -19.14 15.72 -12.30
CA GLY A 169 -19.60 14.37 -11.95
C GLY A 169 -18.92 13.24 -12.71
N SER A 170 -17.95 13.54 -13.59
CA SER A 170 -17.06 12.54 -14.17
C SER A 170 -15.98 12.11 -13.18
N TYR A 171 -15.23 11.07 -13.54
CA TYR A 171 -14.14 10.55 -12.73
C TYR A 171 -12.84 10.56 -13.51
N ASP A 172 -11.77 10.88 -12.80
CA ASP A 172 -10.42 11.02 -13.29
C ASP A 172 -9.53 9.90 -12.81
N ASN A 173 -8.93 9.13 -13.73
CA ASN A 173 -7.89 8.18 -13.34
C ASN A 173 -6.63 8.94 -12.94
N VAL A 174 -6.27 8.84 -11.66
CA VAL A 174 -5.10 9.49 -11.04
C VAL A 174 -4.03 8.50 -10.59
N PHE A 175 -4.29 7.19 -10.72
CA PHE A 175 -3.34 6.11 -10.44
C PHE A 175 -3.71 4.87 -11.25
N ALA A 176 -2.72 4.19 -11.79
CA ALA A 176 -2.89 2.90 -12.44
C ALA A 176 -1.65 2.03 -12.21
N ALA A 177 -1.86 0.78 -11.83
CA ALA A 177 -0.84 -0.26 -11.81
C ALA A 177 -1.40 -1.54 -12.45
N GLU A 178 -0.82 -1.94 -13.57
CA GLU A 178 -1.19 -3.14 -14.34
C GLU A 178 -0.06 -4.16 -14.33
N ILE A 179 0.21 -4.68 -13.14
CA ILE A 179 1.22 -5.71 -12.91
C ILE A 179 0.53 -6.96 -12.34
N PRO A 180 1.07 -8.17 -12.59
CA PRO A 180 0.49 -9.39 -12.06
C PRO A 180 0.40 -9.39 -10.54
N ALA A 181 -0.66 -10.00 -10.01
CA ALA A 181 -0.95 -10.17 -8.59
C ALA A 181 -0.96 -8.86 -7.77
N VAL A 182 -1.39 -7.77 -8.39
CA VAL A 182 -1.56 -6.46 -7.75
C VAL A 182 -2.94 -6.29 -7.15
N TYR A 183 -3.02 -5.68 -5.98
CA TYR A 183 -4.28 -5.34 -5.32
C TYR A 183 -4.14 -4.03 -4.53
N GLY A 184 -5.06 -3.10 -4.74
CA GLY A 184 -5.10 -1.79 -4.08
C GLY A 184 -6.17 -1.73 -2.99
N THR A 185 -5.80 -1.17 -1.86
CA THR A 185 -6.69 -0.95 -0.70
C THR A 185 -6.57 0.48 -0.19
N ILE A 186 -7.58 0.92 0.55
CA ILE A 186 -7.57 2.21 1.25
C ILE A 186 -7.28 1.93 2.71
N ASP A 187 -6.17 2.47 3.22
CA ASP A 187 -5.83 2.42 4.64
C ASP A 187 -5.59 3.84 5.16
N ARG A 188 -6.41 4.30 6.11
CA ARG A 188 -6.27 5.61 6.78
C ARG A 188 -6.06 6.80 5.83
N GLY A 189 -6.71 6.79 4.66
CA GLY A 189 -6.60 7.85 3.66
C GLY A 189 -5.37 7.77 2.76
N GLU A 190 -4.62 6.68 2.83
CA GLU A 190 -3.53 6.34 1.94
C GLU A 190 -3.92 5.16 1.04
N LEU A 191 -3.34 5.13 -0.16
CA LEU A 191 -3.49 4.01 -1.08
C LEU A 191 -2.41 3.00 -0.75
N VAL A 192 -2.78 1.80 -0.33
CA VAL A 192 -1.85 0.70 -0.08
C VAL A 192 -1.98 -0.31 -1.21
N VAL A 193 -0.92 -0.42 -2.01
CA VAL A 193 -0.83 -1.38 -3.12
C VAL A 193 0.01 -2.56 -2.68
N THR A 194 -0.57 -3.75 -2.73
CA THR A 194 0.11 -5.01 -2.45
C THR A 194 0.32 -5.76 -3.75
N THR A 195 1.54 -6.21 -4.00
CA THR A 195 1.89 -7.09 -5.12
C THR A 195 2.45 -8.39 -4.56
N GLN A 196 1.84 -9.52 -4.90
CA GLN A 196 2.38 -10.81 -4.50
C GLN A 196 3.53 -11.21 -5.43
N ILE A 197 4.58 -11.78 -4.87
CA ILE A 197 5.80 -12.17 -5.58
C ILE A 197 5.87 -13.70 -5.63
N TYR A 198 5.92 -14.23 -6.85
CA TYR A 198 5.97 -15.67 -7.13
C TYR A 198 7.34 -16.04 -7.71
N GLY A 199 8.00 -17.01 -7.10
CA GLY A 199 9.11 -17.76 -7.67
C GLY A 199 8.63 -18.72 -8.77
N SER A 200 9.56 -19.21 -9.59
CA SER A 200 9.24 -20.01 -10.79
C SER A 200 8.48 -21.32 -10.53
N LYS A 201 8.47 -21.81 -9.29
CA LYS A 201 7.81 -23.05 -8.87
C LYS A 201 6.73 -22.81 -7.82
N ASP A 202 6.39 -21.55 -7.57
CA ASP A 202 5.39 -21.23 -6.56
C ASP A 202 3.99 -21.57 -7.10
N PRO A 203 3.19 -22.33 -6.36
CA PRO A 203 1.78 -22.48 -6.67
C PRO A 203 1.06 -21.14 -6.40
N LEU A 204 -0.05 -20.89 -7.10
CA LEU A 204 -0.85 -19.67 -6.94
C LEU A 204 -1.31 -19.44 -5.49
N ALA A 205 -1.52 -20.50 -4.71
CA ALA A 205 -1.93 -20.38 -3.31
C ALA A 205 -0.79 -19.95 -2.36
N TYR A 206 0.48 -20.09 -2.77
CA TYR A 206 1.64 -19.88 -1.89
C TYR A 206 2.71 -19.04 -2.59
N PRO A 207 2.56 -17.70 -2.61
CA PRO A 207 3.62 -16.80 -3.08
C PRO A 207 4.86 -16.89 -2.18
N SER A 208 6.04 -16.65 -2.75
CA SER A 208 7.31 -16.55 -2.01
C SER A 208 7.47 -15.25 -1.25
N GLY A 209 6.70 -14.22 -1.59
CA GLY A 209 6.83 -12.92 -0.95
C GLY A 209 5.73 -11.96 -1.34
N SER A 210 5.86 -10.73 -0.84
CA SER A 210 5.03 -9.62 -1.26
C SER A 210 5.81 -8.31 -1.22
N GLU A 211 5.35 -7.36 -2.02
CA GLU A 211 5.74 -5.97 -1.94
C GLU A 211 4.51 -5.15 -1.55
N VAL A 212 4.61 -4.37 -0.48
CA VAL A 212 3.56 -3.47 -0.01
C VAL A 212 4.06 -2.06 -0.15
N VAL A 213 3.42 -1.27 -1.00
CA VAL A 213 3.78 0.12 -1.24
C VAL A 213 2.63 1.02 -0.78
N THR A 214 2.95 1.93 0.14
CA THR A 214 1.99 2.92 0.63
C THR A 214 2.20 4.22 -0.13
N TYR A 215 1.13 4.72 -0.72
CA TYR A 215 1.11 5.98 -1.46
C TYR A 215 0.24 7.01 -0.75
N ARG A 216 0.73 8.25 -0.74
CA ARG A 216 -0.04 9.42 -0.30
C ARG A 216 -0.24 10.37 -1.46
N TRP A 217 -1.42 10.97 -1.53
CA TRP A 217 -1.69 12.05 -2.46
C TRP A 217 -0.90 13.31 -2.08
N ALA A 218 -0.07 13.79 -3.01
CA ALA A 218 0.67 15.04 -2.88
C ALA A 218 0.97 15.61 -4.25
N ASN A 219 0.84 16.92 -4.42
CA ASN A 219 1.17 17.62 -5.67
C ASN A 219 0.46 16.99 -6.89
N GLU A 220 -0.86 16.75 -6.75
CA GLU A 220 -1.73 16.21 -7.81
C GLU A 220 -1.37 14.80 -8.31
N ARG A 221 -0.63 14.03 -7.51
CA ARG A 221 -0.31 12.62 -7.81
C ARG A 221 -0.16 11.80 -6.54
N PHE A 222 -0.22 10.49 -6.69
CA PHE A 222 0.21 9.58 -5.63
C PHE A 222 1.74 9.51 -5.59
N ALA A 223 2.31 9.91 -4.47
CA ALA A 223 3.73 9.77 -4.17
C ALA A 223 3.92 8.61 -3.20
N GLU A 224 4.90 7.75 -3.49
CA GLU A 224 5.30 6.69 -2.58
C GLU A 224 5.78 7.30 -1.26
N ARG A 225 5.30 6.71 -0.16
CA ARG A 225 5.63 7.09 1.21
C ARG A 225 6.49 6.04 1.88
N ASP A 226 6.16 4.78 1.64
CA ASP A 226 6.81 3.64 2.23
C ASP A 226 6.71 2.43 1.31
N ARG A 227 7.67 1.52 1.44
CA ARG A 227 7.75 0.27 0.71
C ARG A 227 8.33 -0.81 1.61
N VAL A 228 7.56 -1.87 1.78
CA VAL A 228 7.95 -3.05 2.54
C VAL A 228 8.02 -4.24 1.61
N HIS A 229 9.18 -4.91 1.59
CA HIS A 229 9.36 -6.19 0.93
C HIS A 229 9.32 -7.30 1.97
N ASN A 230 8.46 -8.29 1.77
CA ASN A 230 8.34 -9.46 2.63
C ASN A 230 8.76 -10.71 1.88
N GLU A 231 9.56 -11.53 2.55
CA GLU A 231 9.88 -12.89 2.12
C GLU A 231 9.11 -13.87 3.01
N PHE A 232 8.39 -14.79 2.38
CA PHE A 232 7.65 -15.83 3.09
C PHE A 232 8.48 -17.12 3.15
N SER A 233 8.62 -17.66 4.36
CA SER A 233 9.34 -18.91 4.59
C SER A 233 8.56 -20.10 4.03
N ARG A 234 9.23 -20.98 3.27
CA ARG A 234 8.64 -22.20 2.69
C ARG A 234 8.48 -23.37 3.68
N ALA A 235 8.36 -23.09 4.98
CA ALA A 235 8.47 -24.11 6.03
C ALA A 235 7.31 -25.14 6.07
N VAL A 236 6.27 -24.99 5.25
CA VAL A 236 5.14 -25.92 5.15
C VAL A 236 5.21 -26.70 3.84
N GLY A 237 5.98 -27.78 3.84
CA GLY A 237 6.08 -28.70 2.70
C GLY A 237 7.22 -29.69 2.88
N GLY A 238 7.11 -30.61 3.84
CA GLY A 238 8.15 -31.64 3.99
C GLY A 238 8.11 -32.51 5.25
N ALA A 239 7.09 -32.43 6.10
CA ALA A 239 6.83 -33.49 7.06
C ALA A 239 5.61 -34.27 6.55
N SER A 240 5.84 -35.47 6.03
CA SER A 240 4.93 -36.56 6.37
C SER A 240 4.86 -36.57 7.88
N VAL A 241 3.85 -35.93 8.44
CA VAL A 241 3.50 -36.13 9.83
C VAL A 241 3.01 -37.56 9.84
N ASP A 242 3.89 -38.50 10.19
CA ASP A 242 3.46 -39.72 10.86
C ASP A 242 2.79 -39.24 12.14
N LEU A 243 1.51 -38.87 11.99
CA LEU A 243 0.63 -38.70 13.11
C LEU A 243 0.72 -40.04 13.86
N PRO A 244 1.16 -40.07 15.13
CA PRO A 244 1.04 -41.29 15.89
C PRO A 244 -0.43 -41.69 15.82
N GLU A 245 -0.68 -42.88 15.27
CA GLU A 245 -2.01 -43.44 15.15
C GLU A 245 -2.66 -43.30 16.52
N GLN A 246 -3.66 -42.41 16.61
CA GLN A 246 -4.40 -42.26 17.84
C GLN A 246 -5.06 -43.61 18.05
N THR A 247 -4.47 -44.40 18.94
CA THR A 247 -5.03 -45.66 19.37
C THR A 247 -6.35 -45.27 20.01
N MET A 248 -7.44 -45.44 19.27
CA MET A 248 -8.76 -45.27 19.84
C MET A 248 -8.80 -46.18 21.06
N PRO A 249 -9.18 -45.68 22.25
CA PRO A 249 -9.24 -46.51 23.43
C PRO A 249 -10.21 -47.65 23.12
N MET A 250 -9.69 -48.89 23.17
CA MET A 250 -10.49 -50.10 23.09
C MET A 250 -11.59 -50.01 24.13
N ASP A 251 -12.84 -50.15 23.69
CA ASP A 251 -13.99 -50.29 24.58
C ASP A 251 -13.68 -51.34 25.65
N PRO A 252 -14.03 -51.10 26.93
CA PRO A 252 -13.80 -52.09 27.97
C PRO A 252 -14.65 -53.32 27.67
N VAL A 253 -13.98 -54.45 27.47
CA VAL A 253 -14.58 -55.79 27.51
C VAL A 253 -15.32 -55.94 28.84
N VAL A 254 -16.64 -55.99 28.79
CA VAL A 254 -17.47 -56.35 29.94
C VAL A 254 -17.38 -57.87 30.13
N PRO A 255 -16.82 -58.37 31.24
CA PRO A 255 -16.78 -59.80 31.50
C PRO A 255 -18.09 -60.23 32.19
N GLY A 256 -18.81 -61.14 31.54
CA GLY A 256 -19.57 -62.19 32.22
C GLY A 256 -20.93 -61.83 32.84
N ALA A 257 -21.99 -62.33 32.20
CA ALA A 257 -23.07 -62.97 32.94
C ALA A 257 -23.48 -64.25 32.19
N SER A 258 -23.13 -65.39 32.77
CA SER A 258 -23.56 -66.74 32.36
C SER A 258 -25.06 -66.97 32.62
N PRO A 259 -25.66 -68.01 32.02
CA PRO A 259 -27.09 -68.09 31.76
C PRO A 259 -27.87 -68.77 32.90
N GLN A 260 -29.13 -68.36 33.13
CA GLN A 260 -30.25 -69.11 33.74
C GLN A 260 -31.54 -68.43 33.24
N ASN A 261 -32.63 -69.07 32.79
CA ASN A 261 -33.14 -70.44 32.83
C ASN A 261 -34.06 -70.62 31.62
#